data_AF-A0A3P6GKI5-F1
#
_entry.id   AF-A0A3P6GKI5-F1
#
_cell.length_a   1.000
_cell.length_b   1.000
_cell.length_c   1.000
_cell.angle_alpha   90.00
_cell.angle_beta   90.00
_cell.angle_gamma   90.00
#
_symmetry.space_group_name_H-M   'P 1'
#
loop_
_entity.id
_entity.type
_entity.pdbx_description
1 polymer ?
#
loop_
_entity_poly.entity_id
_entity_poly.type
_entity_poly.pdbx_seq_one_letter_code
_entity_poly.pdbx_strand_id
1 'polypeptide(L)'
;MNLLQEMGMTAMAYKAKGNDDKQSCVLLIVGFNGALRYWWDNSLDNVTRKSIINHTETRTIENTEGELEQVEIQNAVEVLIHTITMHFIGNPKEELESKKINLTNLRCPTLEDFKWYKDVFITNIFQRNDCTQAFWKERFIAGLPTYL
;
A
#
# COMPACT_ATOMS: atom_id res chain seq x y z
N MET A 1 14.76 -5.38 7.37
CA MET A 1 14.46 -5.15 5.94
C MET A 1 13.01 -5.54 5.69
N ASN A 2 12.28 -4.76 4.89
CA ASN A 2 10.87 -5.03 4.57
C ASN A 2 10.82 -6.09 3.46
N LEU A 3 10.10 -7.20 3.65
CA LEU A 3 10.00 -8.33 2.71
C LEU A 3 9.70 -7.89 1.27
N LEU A 4 8.83 -6.88 1.10
CA LEU A 4 8.48 -6.35 -0.22
C LEU A 4 9.66 -5.69 -0.93
N GLN A 5 10.58 -5.06 -0.17
CA GLN A 5 11.80 -4.49 -0.74
C GLN A 5 12.75 -5.60 -1.23
N GLU A 6 12.86 -6.70 -0.49
CA GLU A 6 13.66 -7.87 -0.91
C GLU A 6 13.11 -8.51 -2.18
N MET A 7 11.78 -8.62 -2.30
CA MET A 7 11.12 -9.09 -3.52
C MET A 7 11.40 -8.16 -4.70
N GLY A 8 11.34 -6.84 -4.50
CA GLY A 8 11.69 -5.85 -5.52
C GLY A 8 13.16 -5.96 -5.98
N MET A 9 14.10 -6.10 -5.03
CA MET A 9 15.51 -6.29 -5.34
C MET A 9 15.76 -7.60 -6.12
N THR A 10 15.10 -8.68 -5.72
CA THR A 10 15.21 -9.98 -6.37
C THR A 10 14.66 -9.93 -7.81
N ALA A 11 13.53 -9.24 -8.01
CA ALA A 11 12.97 -9.02 -9.34
C ALA A 11 13.92 -8.23 -10.24
N MET A 12 14.53 -7.17 -9.73
CA MET A 12 15.53 -6.39 -10.47
C MET A 12 16.74 -7.24 -10.85
N ALA A 13 17.19 -8.13 -9.95
CA ALA A 13 18.28 -9.07 -10.25
C ALA A 13 17.91 -10.07 -11.37
N TYR A 14 16.66 -10.53 -11.44
CA TYR A 14 16.19 -11.36 -12.54
C TYR A 14 16.16 -10.58 -13.86
N LYS A 15 15.66 -9.35 -13.86
CA LYS A 15 15.69 -8.47 -15.03
C LYS A 15 17.11 -8.18 -15.51
N ALA A 16 18.04 -7.93 -14.58
CA ALA A 16 19.45 -7.71 -14.90
C ALA A 16 20.12 -8.93 -15.56
N LYS A 17 19.59 -10.13 -15.36
CA LYS A 17 20.02 -11.36 -16.04
C LYS A 17 19.39 -11.54 -17.44
N GLY A 18 18.62 -10.56 -17.93
CA GLY A 18 17.97 -10.58 -19.24
C GLY A 18 16.57 -11.21 -19.25
N ASN A 19 15.96 -11.45 -18.09
CA ASN A 19 14.57 -11.91 -18.03
C ASN A 19 13.61 -10.75 -18.28
N ASP A 20 12.52 -11.02 -18.99
CA ASP A 20 11.41 -10.06 -19.08
C ASP A 20 10.68 -9.93 -17.73
N ASP A 21 9.75 -8.97 -17.63
CA ASP A 21 9.04 -8.70 -16.38
C ASP A 21 8.16 -9.88 -15.96
N LYS A 22 7.49 -10.52 -16.92
CA LYS A 22 6.66 -11.71 -16.70
C LYS A 22 7.48 -12.89 -16.18
N GLN A 23 8.62 -13.20 -16.79
CA GLN A 23 9.55 -14.24 -16.36
C GLN A 23 10.08 -13.95 -14.97
N SER A 24 10.45 -12.69 -14.69
CA SER A 24 10.89 -12.25 -13.37
C SER A 24 9.78 -12.43 -12.32
N CYS A 25 8.53 -12.14 -12.67
CA CYS A 25 7.35 -12.36 -11.84
C CYS A 25 7.15 -13.87 -11.55
N VAL A 26 7.24 -14.73 -12.57
CA VAL A 26 7.14 -16.19 -12.39
C VAL A 26 8.27 -16.73 -11.51
N LEU A 27 9.52 -16.27 -11.70
CA LEU A 27 10.66 -16.67 -10.87
C LEU A 27 10.49 -16.26 -9.40
N LEU A 28 9.92 -15.08 -9.15
CA LEU A 28 9.54 -14.68 -7.79
C LEU A 28 8.50 -15.62 -7.18
N ILE A 29 7.45 -15.95 -7.93
CA ILE A 29 6.36 -16.85 -7.48
C ILE A 29 6.89 -18.25 -7.15
N VAL A 30 7.83 -18.77 -7.95
CA VAL A 30 8.48 -20.06 -7.67
C VAL A 30 9.22 -20.05 -6.33
N GLY A 31 9.78 -18.90 -5.95
CA GLY A 31 10.43 -18.69 -4.66
C GLY A 31 9.47 -18.53 -3.48
N PHE A 32 8.15 -18.48 -3.69
CA PHE A 32 7.20 -18.34 -2.60
C PHE A 32 7.19 -19.58 -1.70
N ASN A 33 7.15 -19.35 -0.39
CA ASN A 33 7.07 -20.40 0.61
C ASN A 33 6.07 -20.03 1.72
N GLY A 34 5.64 -21.02 2.51
CA GLY A 34 4.77 -20.85 3.67
C GLY A 34 3.44 -20.16 3.34
N ALA A 35 3.07 -19.15 4.14
CA ALA A 35 1.81 -18.43 4.01
C ALA A 35 1.63 -17.77 2.64
N LEU A 36 2.72 -17.25 2.05
CA LEU A 36 2.67 -16.60 0.75
C LEU A 36 2.39 -17.61 -0.37
N ARG A 37 2.98 -18.80 -0.28
CA ARG A 37 2.71 -19.89 -1.23
C ARG A 37 1.29 -20.41 -1.08
N TYR A 38 0.84 -20.61 0.16
CA TYR A 38 -0.52 -21.06 0.44
C TYR A 38 -1.55 -20.06 -0.11
N TRP A 39 -1.36 -18.77 0.13
CA TRP A 39 -2.21 -17.71 -0.40
C TRP A 39 -2.26 -17.74 -1.94
N TRP A 40 -1.11 -17.80 -2.59
CA TRP A 40 -1.03 -17.82 -4.05
C TRP A 40 -1.79 -19.01 -4.65
N ASP A 41 -1.64 -20.20 -4.07
CA ASP A 41 -2.23 -21.42 -4.63
C ASP A 41 -3.73 -21.59 -4.29
N ASN A 42 -4.17 -21.12 -3.11
CA ASN A 42 -5.51 -21.43 -2.58
C ASN A 42 -6.46 -20.23 -2.52
N SER A 43 -5.95 -19.00 -2.41
CA SER A 43 -6.79 -17.80 -2.27
C SER A 43 -7.06 -17.10 -3.60
N LEU A 44 -6.24 -17.33 -4.63
CA LEU A 44 -6.40 -16.71 -5.94
C LEU A 44 -6.91 -17.71 -6.98
N ASP A 45 -7.98 -17.31 -7.66
CA ASP A 45 -8.47 -18.02 -8.84
C ASP A 45 -7.41 -18.06 -9.95
N ASN A 46 -7.47 -19.11 -10.77
CA ASN A 46 -6.53 -19.29 -11.87
C ASN A 46 -6.60 -18.12 -12.89
N VAL A 47 -7.79 -17.53 -13.06
CA VAL A 47 -7.98 -16.36 -13.92
C VAL A 47 -7.21 -15.15 -13.36
N THR A 48 -7.35 -14.88 -12.06
CA THR A 48 -6.65 -13.79 -11.38
C THR A 48 -5.13 -13.98 -11.43
N ARG A 49 -4.64 -15.20 -11.17
CA ARG A 49 -3.21 -15.51 -11.27
C ARG A 49 -2.65 -15.25 -12.66
N LYS A 50 -3.37 -15.66 -13.71
CA LYS A 50 -2.98 -15.38 -15.10
C LYS A 50 -3.04 -13.90 -15.43
N SER A 51 -4.04 -13.18 -14.90
CA SER A 51 -4.14 -11.72 -15.07
C SER A 51 -2.93 -11.01 -14.48
N ILE A 52 -2.51 -11.38 -13.26
CA ILE A 52 -1.32 -10.80 -12.61
C ILE A 52 -0.05 -11.08 -13.42
N ILE A 53 0.17 -12.33 -13.83
CA ILE A 53 1.40 -12.71 -14.55
C ILE A 53 1.49 -12.07 -15.94
N ASN A 54 0.36 -11.87 -16.62
CA ASN A 54 0.32 -11.31 -17.98
C ASN A 54 -0.05 -9.82 -17.99
N HIS A 55 0.00 -9.14 -16.84
CA HIS A 55 -0.42 -7.76 -16.77
C HIS A 55 0.51 -6.86 -17.59
N THR A 56 -0.09 -6.06 -18.45
CA THR A 56 0.54 -4.99 -19.22
C THR A 56 -0.19 -3.68 -18.95
N GLU A 57 0.56 -2.59 -18.95
CA GLU A 57 0.04 -1.24 -18.80
C GLU A 57 0.43 -0.42 -20.03
N THR A 58 -0.54 0.28 -20.61
CA THR A 58 -0.29 1.22 -21.68
C THR A 58 0.20 2.54 -21.07
N ARG A 59 1.44 2.93 -21.35
CA ARG A 59 1.97 4.24 -20.98
C ARG A 59 2.15 5.10 -22.21
N THR A 60 1.74 6.35 -22.10
CA THR A 60 2.06 7.36 -23.11
C THR A 60 3.48 7.86 -22.86
N ILE A 61 4.37 7.65 -23.83
CA ILE A 61 5.76 8.07 -23.79
C ILE A 61 5.95 9.08 -24.92
N GLU A 62 6.65 10.17 -24.64
CA GLU A 62 7.08 11.10 -25.67
C GLU A 62 8.28 10.50 -26.41
N ASN A 63 8.17 10.32 -27.72
CA ASN A 63 9.24 9.79 -28.54
C ASN A 63 10.33 10.87 -28.73
N THR A 64 11.45 10.48 -29.36
CA THR A 64 12.58 11.38 -29.62
C THR A 64 12.25 12.60 -30.49
N GLU A 65 11.07 12.61 -31.13
CA GLU A 65 10.57 13.65 -32.03
C GLU A 65 9.50 14.54 -31.37
N GLY A 66 9.15 14.29 -30.10
CA GLY A 66 8.15 15.07 -29.35
C GLY A 66 6.71 14.61 -29.56
N GLU A 67 6.49 13.48 -30.23
CA GLU A 67 5.16 12.89 -30.41
C GLU A 67 4.82 11.93 -29.27
N LEU A 68 3.54 11.92 -28.87
CA LEU A 68 3.04 11.05 -27.81
C LEU A 68 2.68 9.68 -28.38
N GLU A 69 3.47 8.66 -28.06
CA GLU A 69 3.22 7.27 -28.43
C GLU A 69 2.66 6.47 -27.26
N GLN A 70 1.69 5.60 -27.52
CA GLN A 70 1.20 4.64 -26.54
C GLN A 70 2.03 3.36 -26.64
N VAL A 71 2.77 3.04 -25.58
CA VAL A 71 3.60 1.84 -25.48
C VAL A 71 3.01 0.91 -24.42
N GLU A 72 2.81 -0.35 -24.78
CA GLU A 72 2.46 -1.39 -23.82
C GLU A 72 3.71 -1.88 -23.09
N ILE A 73 3.73 -1.73 -21.77
CA ILE A 73 4.85 -2.13 -20.91
C ILE A 73 4.36 -3.24 -19.96
N GLN A 74 5.16 -4.29 -19.82
CA GLN A 74 4.90 -5.33 -18.83
C GLN A 74 5.23 -4.82 -17.41
N ASN A 75 4.29 -4.98 -16.49
CA ASN A 75 4.43 -4.57 -15.08
C ASN A 75 3.81 -5.61 -14.11
N ALA A 76 3.83 -6.88 -14.50
CA ALA A 76 3.42 -8.03 -13.71
C ALA A 76 4.09 -8.10 -12.32
N VAL A 77 5.38 -7.75 -12.20
CA VAL A 77 6.07 -7.72 -10.89
C VAL A 77 5.47 -6.67 -9.96
N GLU A 78 5.19 -5.47 -10.48
CA GLU A 78 4.62 -4.37 -9.71
C GLU A 78 3.21 -4.73 -9.23
N VAL A 79 2.40 -5.28 -10.13
CA VAL A 79 1.04 -5.76 -9.82
C VAL A 79 1.06 -6.89 -8.80
N LEU A 80 2.00 -7.84 -8.90
CA LEU A 80 2.17 -8.90 -7.91
C LEU A 80 2.49 -8.34 -6.52
N ILE A 81 3.48 -7.44 -6.41
CA ILE A 81 3.87 -6.80 -5.14
C ILE A 81 2.70 -6.00 -4.57
N HIS A 82 1.99 -5.26 -5.41
CA HIS A 82 0.80 -4.51 -5.00
C HIS A 82 -0.30 -5.45 -4.47
N THR A 83 -0.58 -6.55 -5.17
CA THR A 83 -1.61 -7.52 -4.78
C THR A 83 -1.27 -8.17 -3.43
N ILE A 84 0.00 -8.53 -3.21
CA ILE A 84 0.47 -9.08 -1.93
C ILE A 84 0.31 -8.03 -0.82
N THR A 85 0.69 -6.79 -1.08
CA THR A 85 0.54 -5.67 -0.13
C THR A 85 -0.93 -5.51 0.26
N MET A 86 -1.82 -5.46 -0.72
CA MET A 86 -3.26 -5.33 -0.50
C MET A 86 -3.84 -6.49 0.31
N HIS A 87 -3.37 -7.72 0.10
CA HIS A 87 -3.89 -8.88 0.81
C HIS A 87 -3.40 -8.98 2.26
N PHE A 88 -2.11 -8.79 2.50
CA PHE A 88 -1.50 -9.03 3.81
C PHE A 88 -1.45 -7.80 4.71
N ILE A 89 -1.34 -6.61 4.12
CA ILE A 89 -1.25 -5.34 4.86
C ILE A 89 -2.60 -4.60 4.82
N GLY A 90 -3.40 -4.84 3.78
CA GLY A 90 -4.64 -4.10 3.53
C GLY A 90 -4.40 -2.91 2.61
N ASN A 91 -5.49 -2.22 2.22
CA ASN A 91 -5.39 -1.02 1.41
C ASN A 91 -4.93 0.16 2.29
N PRO A 92 -3.71 0.72 2.10
CA PRO A 92 -3.21 1.80 2.95
C PRO A 92 -4.11 3.04 2.90
N LYS A 93 -4.79 3.26 1.78
CA LYS A 93 -5.73 4.39 1.62
C LYS A 93 -7.00 4.18 2.43
N GLU A 94 -7.56 2.97 2.43
CA GLU A 94 -8.74 2.66 3.24
C GLU A 94 -8.43 2.62 4.74
N GLU A 95 -7.23 2.15 5.11
CA GLU A 95 -6.75 2.21 6.49
C GLU A 95 -6.60 3.67 6.95
N LEU A 96 -6.07 4.55 6.10
CA LEU A 96 -5.95 5.99 6.38
C LEU A 96 -7.32 6.67 6.54
N GLU A 97 -8.30 6.34 5.69
CA GLU A 97 -9.66 6.87 5.81
C GLU A 97 -10.39 6.28 7.04
N SER A 98 -10.18 5.01 7.38
CA SER A 98 -10.72 4.42 8.60
C SER A 98 -10.13 5.08 9.86
N LYS A 99 -8.81 5.35 9.86
CA LYS A 99 -8.14 6.12 10.91
C LYS A 99 -8.66 7.56 10.99
N LYS A 100 -9.00 8.17 9.86
CA LYS A 100 -9.63 9.50 9.81
C LYS A 100 -10.95 9.51 10.56
N ILE A 101 -11.83 8.55 10.27
CA ILE A 101 -13.13 8.40 10.94
C ILE A 101 -12.92 8.22 12.45
N ASN A 102 -12.02 7.32 12.84
CA ASN A 102 -11.68 7.07 14.24
C ASN A 102 -11.13 8.33 14.95
N LEU A 103 -10.24 9.09 14.31
CA LEU A 103 -9.71 10.34 14.83
C LEU A 103 -10.78 11.42 14.98
N THR A 104 -11.64 11.60 13.97
CA THR A 104 -12.70 12.63 14.02
C THR A 104 -13.74 12.36 15.09
N ASN A 105 -13.91 11.09 15.47
CA ASN A 105 -14.83 10.62 16.51
C ASN A 105 -14.13 10.38 17.85
N LEU A 106 -12.81 10.56 17.96
CA LEU A 106 -12.07 10.37 19.20
C LEU A 106 -12.51 11.43 20.22
N ARG A 107 -12.90 10.94 21.40
CA ARG A 107 -13.26 11.77 22.55
C ARG A 107 -12.45 11.33 23.77
N CYS A 108 -12.04 12.29 24.56
CA CYS A 108 -11.40 12.12 25.85
C CYS A 108 -12.52 11.95 26.90
N PRO A 109 -12.69 10.77 27.53
CA PRO A 109 -13.80 10.55 28.45
C PRO A 109 -13.66 11.37 29.74
N THR A 110 -12.46 11.41 30.32
CA THR A 110 -12.12 12.16 31.54
C THR A 110 -10.78 12.88 31.39
N LEU A 111 -10.43 13.78 32.33
CA LEU A 111 -9.08 14.36 32.34
C LEU A 111 -7.99 13.35 32.69
N GLU A 112 -8.30 12.28 33.43
CA GLU A 112 -7.34 11.22 33.74
C GLU A 112 -6.90 10.51 32.45
N ASP A 113 -7.81 10.40 31.48
CA ASP A 113 -7.55 9.84 30.15
C ASP A 113 -6.81 10.78 29.20
N PHE A 114 -6.51 12.02 29.60
CA PHE A 114 -5.93 13.02 28.71
C PHE A 114 -4.61 12.57 28.08
N LYS A 115 -3.77 11.89 28.86
CA LYS A 115 -2.49 11.37 28.34
C LYS A 115 -2.73 10.34 27.24
N TRP A 116 -3.62 9.37 27.48
CA TRP A 116 -3.99 8.37 26.48
C TRP A 116 -4.61 9.03 25.24
N TYR A 117 -5.56 9.95 25.42
CA TYR A 117 -6.21 10.67 24.34
C TYR A 117 -5.19 11.41 23.47
N LYS A 118 -4.26 12.13 24.10
CA LYS A 118 -3.18 12.84 23.41
C LYS A 118 -2.29 11.87 22.64
N ASP A 119 -1.82 10.79 23.27
CA ASP A 119 -0.91 9.84 22.64
C ASP A 119 -1.56 9.14 21.45
N VAL A 120 -2.84 8.75 21.58
CA VAL A 120 -3.63 8.15 20.48
C VAL A 120 -3.85 9.16 19.36
N PHE A 121 -4.29 10.38 19.67
CA PHE A 121 -4.55 11.40 18.66
C PHE A 121 -3.27 11.75 17.88
N ILE A 122 -2.16 11.94 18.58
CA ILE A 122 -0.87 12.31 18.00
C ILE A 122 -0.28 11.16 17.18
N THR A 123 -0.35 9.92 17.66
CA THR A 123 0.16 8.75 16.91
C THR A 123 -0.60 8.57 15.59
N ASN A 124 -1.92 8.76 15.60
CA ASN A 124 -2.73 8.60 14.41
C ASN A 124 -2.62 9.80 13.44
N ILE A 125 -2.47 11.03 13.93
CA ILE A 125 -2.36 12.21 13.05
C ILE A 125 -1.03 12.25 12.31
N PHE A 126 0.08 11.83 12.93
CA PHE A 126 1.40 11.84 12.28
C PHE A 126 1.53 10.85 11.13
N GLN A 127 0.64 9.86 11.04
CA GLN A 127 0.57 8.96 9.89
C GLN A 127 -0.14 9.59 8.69
N ARG A 128 -0.63 10.83 8.81
CA ARG A 128 -1.41 11.52 7.78
C ARG A 128 -0.60 12.60 7.07
N ASN A 129 -0.87 12.72 5.78
CA ASN A 129 -0.27 13.73 4.89
C ASN A 129 -0.77 15.15 5.23
N ASP A 130 -1.99 15.26 5.77
CA ASP A 130 -2.68 16.51 6.09
C ASP A 130 -2.58 16.90 7.58
N CYS A 131 -1.63 16.32 8.32
CA CYS A 131 -1.49 16.49 9.77
C CYS A 131 -1.31 17.94 10.24
N THR A 132 -0.84 18.83 9.36
CA THR A 132 -0.58 20.24 9.64
C THR A 132 -1.82 21.14 9.50
N GLN A 133 -2.94 20.61 8.98
CA GLN A 133 -4.16 21.40 8.78
C GLN A 133 -4.77 21.88 10.11
N ALA A 134 -5.24 23.13 10.12
CA ALA A 134 -5.89 23.75 11.30
C ALA A 134 -7.12 22.97 11.78
N PHE A 135 -7.84 22.31 10.86
CA PHE A 135 -8.96 21.41 11.13
C PHE A 135 -8.66 20.41 12.27
N TRP A 136 -7.46 19.84 12.31
CA TRP A 136 -7.11 18.85 13.32
C TRP A 136 -6.90 19.45 14.71
N LYS A 137 -6.46 20.71 14.80
CA LYS A 137 -6.37 21.42 16.07
C LYS A 137 -7.75 21.66 16.66
N GLU A 138 -8.70 22.07 15.82
CA GLU A 138 -10.11 22.23 16.22
C GLU A 138 -10.73 20.91 16.67
N ARG A 139 -10.48 19.81 15.93
CA ARG A 139 -10.94 18.48 16.30
C ARG A 139 -10.34 17.98 17.61
N PHE A 140 -9.05 18.25 17.85
CA PHE A 140 -8.39 17.91 19.10
C PHE A 140 -9.06 18.58 20.30
N ILE A 141 -9.37 19.88 20.19
CA ILE A 141 -10.04 20.65 21.24
C ILE A 141 -11.48 20.16 21.44
N ALA A 142 -12.22 19.94 20.35
CA ALA A 142 -13.60 19.47 20.40
C ALA A 142 -13.74 18.06 21.01
N GLY A 143 -12.66 17.29 21.08
CA GLY A 143 -12.62 15.97 21.70
C GLY A 143 -12.31 15.97 23.19
N LEU A 144 -11.92 17.10 23.78
CA LEU A 144 -11.66 17.19 25.22
C LEU A 144 -12.97 17.13 26.03
N PRO A 145 -12.91 16.70 27.29
CA PRO A 145 -14.08 16.71 28.15
C PRO A 145 -14.50 18.16 28.38
N THR A 146 -15.75 18.51 28.08
CA THR A 146 -16.31 19.80 28.45
C THR A 146 -16.61 19.77 29.94
N TYR A 147 -15.86 20.55 30.73
CA TYR A 147 -16.24 20.82 32.10
C TYR A 147 -17.52 21.66 32.10
N LEU A 148 -18.64 21.04 32.46
CA LEU A 148 -19.76 21.72 33.13
C LEU A 148 -19.71 21.34 34.61
#